data_AF-A0A432K7S1-F1
#
_entry.id   AF-A0A432K7S1-F1
#
_cell.length_a   1.000
_cell.length_b   1.000
_cell.length_c   1.000
_cell.angle_alpha   90.00
_cell.angle_beta   90.00
_cell.angle_gamma   90.00
#
_symmetry.space_group_name_H-M   'P 1'
#
loop_
_entity.id
_entity.type
_entity.pdbx_description
1 polymer ?
#
loop_
_entity_poly.entity_id
_entity_poly.type
_entity_poly.pdbx_seq_one_letter_code
_entity_poly.pdbx_strand_id
1 'polypeptide(L)'
;MNNEGDSLVNMPGGRINNVGGLITHSAGAEFTNSGTVDNDAASNFVLGDLATFKNGGTFTNAGVFNTTSRSGDLVNQKGGVLANSGTWNQDGVGVLSNLAGGKITNSGRINIFNSLLDNRGSFENTGTLEVFHFGAYQNLGSQLDNRTGGVFTNTGSASNLANSTINNSGSIVNDRKLVNAGVINNLCGGTVTGPVNGNQPVNVCSIN
;
A
#
# COMPACT_ATOMS: atom_id res chain seq x y z
N MET A 1 -22.40 -1.08 -7.50
CA MET A 1 -22.28 -2.50 -7.91
C MET A 1 -22.08 -3.32 -6.66
N ASN A 2 -22.76 -4.46 -6.52
CA ASN A 2 -22.57 -5.32 -5.37
C ASN A 2 -22.26 -6.73 -5.86
N ASN A 3 -21.05 -7.22 -5.60
CA ASN A 3 -20.67 -8.59 -5.89
C ASN A 3 -21.08 -9.48 -4.71
N GLU A 4 -22.30 -10.00 -4.78
CA GLU A 4 -22.86 -10.98 -3.86
C GLU A 4 -22.52 -12.43 -4.26
N GLY A 5 -21.86 -12.63 -5.40
CA GLY A 5 -21.44 -13.93 -5.89
C GLY A 5 -19.99 -14.27 -5.53
N ASP A 6 -19.57 -15.49 -5.85
CA ASP A 6 -18.23 -15.99 -5.50
C ASP A 6 -17.10 -15.21 -6.18
N SER A 7 -17.32 -14.66 -7.38
CA SER A 7 -16.27 -13.97 -8.12
C SER A 7 -16.78 -12.87 -9.07
N LEU A 8 -16.06 -11.75 -9.11
CA LEU A 8 -16.15 -10.71 -10.14
C LEU A 8 -14.81 -10.63 -10.88
N VAL A 9 -14.85 -10.69 -12.22
CA VAL A 9 -13.64 -10.65 -13.05
C VAL A 9 -13.71 -9.50 -14.05
N ASN A 10 -12.76 -8.57 -13.97
CA ASN A 10 -12.51 -7.57 -15.01
C ASN A 10 -11.40 -8.06 -15.95
N MET A 11 -11.78 -8.51 -17.14
CA MET A 11 -10.87 -9.10 -18.12
C MET A 11 -9.90 -8.05 -18.71
N PRO A 12 -8.79 -8.48 -19.36
CA PRO A 12 -7.92 -7.57 -20.10
C PRO A 12 -8.70 -6.69 -21.09
N GLY A 13 -8.41 -5.39 -21.11
CA GLY A 13 -9.15 -4.40 -21.91
C GLY A 13 -10.52 -3.99 -21.32
N GLY A 14 -11.00 -4.69 -20.30
CA GLY A 14 -12.21 -4.31 -19.57
C GLY A 14 -12.01 -3.05 -18.72
N ARG A 15 -13.10 -2.32 -18.50
CA ARG A 15 -13.10 -1.09 -17.70
C ARG A 15 -14.28 -1.06 -16.73
N ILE A 16 -14.00 -0.92 -15.44
CA ILE A 16 -14.98 -0.68 -14.39
C ILE A 16 -14.80 0.76 -13.90
N ASN A 17 -15.83 1.60 -14.06
CA ASN A 17 -15.84 2.96 -13.55
C ASN A 17 -16.81 3.03 -12.37
N ASN A 18 -16.29 3.28 -11.17
CA ASN A 18 -17.09 3.67 -10.01
C ASN A 18 -17.07 5.19 -9.93
N VAL A 19 -18.19 5.83 -10.28
CA VAL A 19 -18.32 7.30 -10.34
C VAL A 19 -19.44 7.73 -9.39
N GLY A 20 -19.08 8.42 -8.31
CA GLY A 20 -20.00 8.75 -7.21
C GLY A 20 -20.73 7.54 -6.62
N GLY A 21 -20.18 6.34 -6.76
CA GLY A 21 -20.85 5.08 -6.52
C GLY A 21 -20.27 4.27 -5.37
N LEU A 22 -20.93 3.15 -5.08
CA LEU A 22 -20.49 2.16 -4.12
C LEU A 22 -20.24 0.83 -4.85
N ILE A 23 -19.03 0.30 -4.73
CA ILE A 23 -18.71 -1.08 -5.07
C ILE A 23 -18.47 -1.86 -3.77
N THR A 24 -19.22 -2.93 -3.57
CA THR A 24 -19.05 -3.85 -2.42
C THR A 24 -18.79 -5.26 -2.93
N HIS A 25 -17.92 -5.98 -2.23
CA HIS A 25 -17.71 -7.41 -2.42
C HIS A 25 -18.11 -8.11 -1.12
N SER A 26 -19.03 -9.06 -1.23
CA SER A 26 -19.57 -9.78 -0.08
C SER A 26 -18.58 -10.75 0.51
N ALA A 27 -18.96 -11.36 1.64
CA ALA A 27 -18.07 -12.19 2.39
C ALA A 27 -17.56 -13.38 1.54
N GLY A 28 -16.24 -13.58 1.50
CA GLY A 28 -15.58 -14.63 0.73
C GLY A 28 -15.51 -14.41 -0.79
N ALA A 29 -16.11 -13.33 -1.32
CA ALA A 29 -16.09 -13.05 -2.74
C ALA A 29 -14.68 -12.69 -3.24
N GLU A 30 -14.31 -13.15 -4.43
CA GLU A 30 -13.05 -12.79 -5.10
C GLU A 30 -13.29 -11.70 -6.14
N PHE A 31 -12.46 -10.66 -6.11
CA PHE A 31 -12.34 -9.71 -7.23
C PHE A 31 -11.04 -9.95 -7.97
N THR A 32 -11.10 -10.20 -9.28
CA THR A 32 -9.91 -10.28 -10.13
C THR A 32 -9.94 -9.17 -11.17
N ASN A 33 -8.92 -8.31 -11.17
CA ASN A 33 -8.74 -7.26 -12.16
C ASN A 33 -7.54 -7.53 -13.05
N SER A 34 -7.78 -7.70 -14.35
CA SER A 34 -6.76 -7.69 -15.41
C SER A 34 -6.95 -6.51 -16.39
N GLY A 35 -8.01 -5.72 -16.23
CA GLY A 35 -8.31 -4.53 -17.00
C GLY A 35 -8.00 -3.22 -16.25
N THR A 36 -8.86 -2.22 -16.39
CA THR A 36 -8.82 -0.95 -15.64
C THR A 36 -10.01 -0.83 -14.69
N VAL A 37 -9.74 -0.41 -13.47
CA VAL A 37 -10.77 -0.06 -12.48
C VAL A 37 -10.48 1.33 -11.97
N ASP A 38 -11.47 2.22 -12.03
CA ASP A 38 -11.35 3.59 -11.54
C ASP A 38 -12.40 3.83 -10.45
N ASN A 39 -11.93 4.05 -9.22
CA ASN A 39 -12.74 4.47 -8.08
C ASN A 39 -12.59 5.98 -7.87
N ASP A 40 -13.53 6.77 -8.37
CA ASP A 40 -13.42 8.23 -8.39
C ASP A 40 -13.49 8.85 -6.99
N ALA A 41 -13.23 10.17 -6.91
CA ALA A 41 -13.14 10.89 -5.65
C ALA A 41 -14.40 10.84 -4.78
N ALA A 42 -15.58 10.66 -5.39
CA ALA A 42 -16.86 10.59 -4.69
C ALA A 42 -17.29 9.14 -4.40
N SER A 43 -16.47 8.15 -4.74
CA SER A 43 -16.82 6.74 -4.68
C SER A 43 -16.22 6.00 -3.49
N ASN A 44 -16.91 4.91 -3.12
CA ASN A 44 -16.46 3.94 -2.13
C ASN A 44 -16.28 2.57 -2.79
N PHE A 45 -15.16 1.92 -2.49
CA PHE A 45 -14.89 0.54 -2.82
C PHE A 45 -14.65 -0.24 -1.52
N VAL A 46 -15.41 -1.30 -1.28
CA VAL A 46 -15.38 -2.06 -0.03
C VAL A 46 -15.19 -3.55 -0.31
N LEU A 47 -14.19 -4.14 0.35
CA LEU A 47 -14.02 -5.59 0.42
C LEU A 47 -14.55 -6.10 1.77
N GLY A 48 -15.57 -6.95 1.70
CA GLY A 48 -16.18 -7.59 2.86
C GLY A 48 -15.31 -8.67 3.52
N ASP A 49 -15.88 -9.33 4.51
CA ASP A 49 -15.17 -10.34 5.31
C ASP A 49 -14.66 -11.49 4.44
N LEU A 50 -13.38 -11.82 4.54
CA LEU A 50 -12.71 -12.86 3.75
C LEU A 50 -12.72 -12.60 2.23
N ALA A 51 -13.25 -11.47 1.77
CA ALA A 51 -13.20 -11.11 0.35
C ALA A 51 -11.73 -10.88 -0.06
N THR A 52 -11.37 -11.35 -1.25
CA THR A 52 -10.01 -11.22 -1.77
C THR A 52 -9.99 -10.33 -3.01
N PHE A 53 -8.87 -9.66 -3.26
CA PHE A 53 -8.70 -8.87 -4.47
C PHE A 53 -7.34 -9.14 -5.12
N LYS A 54 -7.35 -9.60 -6.38
CA LYS A 54 -6.17 -9.82 -7.22
C LYS A 54 -6.12 -8.78 -8.31
N ASN A 55 -5.09 -7.93 -8.29
CA ASN A 55 -4.86 -6.93 -9.31
C ASN A 55 -3.66 -7.30 -10.20
N GLY A 56 -3.93 -7.73 -11.44
CA GLY A 56 -2.94 -7.84 -12.51
C GLY A 56 -3.04 -6.70 -13.55
N GLY A 57 -4.08 -5.87 -13.46
CA GLY A 57 -4.31 -4.70 -14.32
C GLY A 57 -4.00 -3.37 -13.62
N THR A 58 -4.74 -2.32 -13.98
CA THR A 58 -4.67 -1.01 -13.32
C THR A 58 -5.88 -0.81 -12.42
N PHE A 59 -5.64 -0.40 -11.18
CA PHE A 59 -6.66 0.01 -10.23
C PHE A 59 -6.30 1.39 -9.69
N THR A 60 -7.17 2.37 -9.89
CA THR A 60 -7.03 3.73 -9.36
C THR A 60 -8.06 4.00 -8.27
N ASN A 61 -7.63 4.60 -7.17
CA ASN A 61 -8.48 5.03 -6.07
C ASN A 61 -8.25 6.50 -5.77
N ALA A 62 -9.18 7.34 -6.22
CA ALA A 62 -9.27 8.74 -5.83
C ALA A 62 -10.27 8.96 -4.67
N GLY A 63 -11.22 8.04 -4.48
CA GLY A 63 -12.19 8.07 -3.38
C GLY A 63 -11.71 7.30 -2.15
N VAL A 64 -12.57 6.44 -1.62
CA VAL A 64 -12.26 5.62 -0.46
C VAL A 64 -12.23 4.14 -0.83
N PHE A 65 -11.16 3.46 -0.45
CA PHE A 65 -11.05 2.01 -0.46
C PHE A 65 -10.99 1.50 0.97
N ASN A 66 -11.89 0.59 1.36
CA ASN A 66 -11.91 -0.02 2.69
C ASN A 66 -11.88 -1.54 2.58
N THR A 67 -11.11 -2.17 3.45
CA THR A 67 -11.34 -3.56 3.83
C THR A 67 -12.07 -3.64 5.16
N THR A 68 -12.85 -4.70 5.37
CA THR A 68 -13.39 -5.00 6.70
C THR A 68 -12.31 -5.62 7.59
N SER A 69 -12.58 -5.65 8.90
CA SER A 69 -11.67 -6.22 9.92
C SER A 69 -11.36 -7.72 9.77
N ARG A 70 -12.01 -8.39 8.82
CA ARG A 70 -11.78 -9.80 8.49
C ARG A 70 -11.53 -10.02 7.01
N SER A 71 -11.22 -8.98 6.23
CA SER A 71 -11.00 -9.15 4.79
C SER A 71 -9.92 -10.20 4.50
N GLY A 72 -10.04 -10.82 3.33
CA GLY A 72 -9.01 -11.71 2.81
C GLY A 72 -7.81 -10.92 2.26
N ASP A 73 -6.96 -11.63 1.54
CA ASP A 73 -5.74 -11.07 0.96
C ASP A 73 -6.04 -10.14 -0.22
N LEU A 74 -5.26 -9.08 -0.31
CA LEU A 74 -5.19 -8.21 -1.47
C LEU A 74 -3.82 -8.36 -2.11
N VAL A 75 -3.79 -8.77 -3.37
CA VAL A 75 -2.56 -9.11 -4.09
C VAL A 75 -2.44 -8.24 -5.33
N ASN A 76 -1.49 -7.33 -5.32
CA ASN A 76 -1.02 -6.68 -6.53
C ASN A 76 0.02 -7.58 -7.21
N GLN A 77 -0.36 -8.15 -8.33
CA GLN A 77 0.43 -9.13 -9.06
C GLN A 77 1.53 -8.45 -9.89
N LYS A 78 2.40 -9.27 -10.48
CA LYS A 78 3.39 -8.80 -11.45
C LYS A 78 2.70 -8.06 -12.60
N GLY A 79 3.13 -6.85 -12.90
CA GLY A 79 2.52 -5.98 -13.91
C GLY A 79 1.30 -5.21 -13.43
N GLY A 80 0.76 -5.54 -12.25
CA GLY A 80 -0.34 -4.83 -11.62
C GLY A 80 0.09 -3.45 -11.12
N VAL A 81 -0.79 -2.47 -11.34
CA VAL A 81 -0.63 -1.09 -10.87
C VAL A 81 -1.77 -0.74 -9.93
N LEU A 82 -1.42 -0.37 -8.70
CA LEU A 82 -2.31 0.26 -7.72
C LEU A 82 -1.92 1.73 -7.58
N ALA A 83 -2.85 2.64 -7.86
CA ALA A 83 -2.65 4.07 -7.70
C ALA A 83 -3.66 4.65 -6.73
N ASN A 84 -3.19 5.11 -5.57
CA ASN A 84 -4.02 5.73 -4.55
C ASN A 84 -3.75 7.24 -4.49
N SER A 85 -4.76 8.05 -4.82
CA SER A 85 -4.80 9.50 -4.57
C SER A 85 -5.84 9.89 -3.53
N GLY A 86 -6.74 8.97 -3.17
CA GLY A 86 -7.74 9.13 -2.12
C GLY A 86 -7.31 8.52 -0.79
N THR A 87 -8.26 7.90 -0.09
CA THR A 87 -8.01 7.18 1.17
C THR A 87 -8.10 5.68 0.95
N TRP A 88 -7.09 4.95 1.42
CA TRP A 88 -7.10 3.50 1.50
C TRP A 88 -6.95 3.09 2.96
N ASN A 89 -7.99 2.47 3.50
CA ASN A 89 -7.97 1.85 4.82
C ASN A 89 -7.82 0.34 4.70
N GLN A 90 -6.61 -0.16 4.98
CA GLN A 90 -6.34 -1.58 5.15
C GLN A 90 -6.52 -1.97 6.60
N ASP A 91 -7.66 -2.58 6.89
CA ASP A 91 -7.94 -3.23 8.15
C ASP A 91 -8.09 -4.74 7.97
N GLY A 92 -8.03 -5.45 9.09
CA GLY A 92 -8.26 -6.88 9.17
C GLY A 92 -7.06 -7.76 8.88
N VAL A 93 -7.25 -9.05 9.19
CA VAL A 93 -6.18 -10.06 9.25
C VAL A 93 -5.55 -10.44 7.90
N GLY A 94 -6.15 -10.00 6.79
CA GLY A 94 -5.61 -10.22 5.45
C GLY A 94 -4.33 -9.43 5.19
N VAL A 95 -3.58 -9.85 4.17
CA VAL A 95 -2.32 -9.20 3.77
C VAL A 95 -2.51 -8.39 2.49
N LEU A 96 -2.04 -7.14 2.48
CA LEU A 96 -1.79 -6.39 1.25
C LEU A 96 -0.41 -6.77 0.71
N SER A 97 -0.36 -7.63 -0.29
CA SER A 97 0.87 -8.07 -0.95
C SER A 97 1.10 -7.34 -2.26
N ASN A 98 2.17 -6.55 -2.34
CA ASN A 98 2.69 -6.04 -3.61
C ASN A 98 3.78 -6.98 -4.11
N LEU A 99 3.46 -7.87 -5.03
CA LEU A 99 4.41 -8.88 -5.52
C LEU A 99 5.54 -8.26 -6.35
N ALA A 100 6.62 -9.02 -6.55
CA ALA A 100 7.72 -8.59 -7.40
C ALA A 100 7.22 -8.25 -8.82
N GLY A 101 7.61 -7.06 -9.30
CA GLY A 101 7.11 -6.49 -10.57
C GLY A 101 5.74 -5.83 -10.49
N GLY A 102 5.09 -5.81 -9.33
CA GLY A 102 3.94 -4.95 -9.04
C GLY A 102 4.38 -3.53 -8.68
N LYS A 103 3.48 -2.56 -8.88
CA LYS A 103 3.69 -1.14 -8.56
C LYS A 103 2.56 -0.59 -7.70
N ILE A 104 2.92 0.00 -6.57
CA ILE A 104 2.03 0.85 -5.76
C ILE A 104 2.51 2.29 -5.87
N THR A 105 1.58 3.21 -6.11
CA THR A 105 1.81 4.65 -6.01
C THR A 105 0.79 5.24 -5.03
N ASN A 106 1.27 6.00 -4.05
CA ASN A 106 0.42 6.68 -3.09
C ASN A 106 0.71 8.18 -3.10
N SER A 107 -0.27 8.96 -3.52
CA SER A 107 -0.30 10.43 -3.39
C SER A 107 -1.37 10.90 -2.39
N GLY A 108 -2.28 10.00 -1.99
CA GLY A 108 -3.27 10.22 -0.94
C GLY A 108 -2.83 9.64 0.39
N ARG A 109 -3.71 8.90 1.07
CA ARG A 109 -3.44 8.25 2.35
C ARG A 109 -3.64 6.74 2.27
N ILE A 110 -2.67 5.98 2.73
CA ILE A 110 -2.79 4.54 3.02
C ILE A 110 -2.64 4.35 4.53
N ASN A 111 -3.66 3.79 5.16
CA ASN A 111 -3.68 3.42 6.57
C ASN A 111 -3.60 1.89 6.69
N ILE A 112 -2.62 1.39 7.43
CA ILE A 112 -2.48 -0.03 7.77
C ILE A 112 -2.86 -0.19 9.25
N PHE A 113 -4.08 -0.65 9.51
CA PHE A 113 -4.68 -0.76 10.84
C PHE A 113 -4.29 -2.05 11.56
N ASN A 114 -5.08 -3.14 11.43
CA ASN A 114 -4.76 -4.45 11.98
C ASN A 114 -4.39 -5.44 10.85
N SER A 115 -3.55 -4.98 9.92
CA SER A 115 -3.20 -5.68 8.69
C SER A 115 -1.68 -5.64 8.44
N LEU A 116 -1.22 -6.39 7.44
CA LEU A 116 0.16 -6.43 6.99
C LEU A 116 0.25 -5.90 5.55
N LEU A 117 1.14 -4.94 5.31
CA LEU A 117 1.59 -4.53 3.99
C LEU A 117 2.94 -5.18 3.66
N ASP A 118 2.93 -6.15 2.75
CA ASP A 118 4.11 -6.86 2.26
C ASP A 118 4.53 -6.30 0.89
N ASN A 119 5.57 -5.48 0.88
CA ASN A 119 6.13 -4.94 -0.35
C ASN A 119 7.27 -5.82 -0.87
N ARG A 120 7.07 -6.47 -2.02
CA ARG A 120 8.09 -7.16 -2.82
C ARG A 120 8.31 -6.49 -4.20
N GLY A 121 7.48 -5.51 -4.54
CA GLY A 121 7.55 -4.71 -5.77
C GLY A 121 8.06 -3.30 -5.56
N SER A 122 7.67 -2.38 -6.43
CA SER A 122 7.95 -0.95 -6.25
C SER A 122 6.81 -0.28 -5.47
N PHE A 123 7.16 0.54 -4.48
CA PHE A 123 6.21 1.39 -3.79
C PHE A 123 6.75 2.83 -3.76
N GLU A 124 6.06 3.73 -4.44
CA GLU A 124 6.30 5.17 -4.35
C GLU A 124 5.26 5.85 -3.44
N ASN A 125 5.73 6.61 -2.46
CA ASN A 125 4.90 7.41 -1.57
C ASN A 125 5.25 8.89 -1.70
N THR A 126 4.27 9.69 -2.13
CA THR A 126 4.27 11.17 -2.14
C THR A 126 3.19 11.75 -1.22
N GLY A 127 2.26 10.92 -0.73
CA GLY A 127 1.26 11.25 0.28
C GLY A 127 1.61 10.68 1.65
N THR A 128 0.62 10.13 2.36
CA THR A 128 0.81 9.52 3.68
C THR A 128 0.70 8.01 3.63
N LEU A 129 1.74 7.31 4.09
CA LEU A 129 1.68 5.90 4.50
C LEU A 129 1.72 5.87 6.03
N GLU A 130 0.69 5.33 6.66
CA GLU A 130 0.60 5.23 8.11
C GLU A 130 0.41 3.78 8.55
N VAL A 131 1.32 3.30 9.39
CA VAL A 131 1.25 1.98 10.02
C VAL A 131 0.84 2.19 11.48
N PHE A 132 -0.39 1.80 11.81
CA PHE A 132 -0.95 1.92 13.15
C PHE A 132 -0.39 0.86 14.10
N HIS A 133 -0.67 1.01 15.39
CA HIS A 133 -0.14 0.17 16.47
C HIS A 133 -0.18 -1.35 16.22
N PHE A 134 -1.27 -1.86 15.64
CA PHE A 134 -1.46 -3.28 15.33
C PHE A 134 -1.13 -3.64 13.88
N GLY A 135 -0.69 -2.65 13.10
CA GLY A 135 -0.37 -2.77 11.70
C GLY A 135 1.10 -3.11 11.53
N ALA A 136 1.40 -3.73 10.39
CA ALA A 136 2.76 -4.04 10.01
C ALA A 136 3.05 -3.62 8.57
N TYR A 137 4.28 -3.14 8.35
CA TYR A 137 4.85 -2.92 7.02
C TYR A 137 6.15 -3.71 6.89
N GLN A 138 6.32 -4.39 5.75
CA GLN A 138 7.55 -5.08 5.42
C GLN A 138 8.00 -4.74 4.00
N ASN A 139 9.24 -4.31 3.88
CA ASN A 139 9.96 -4.19 2.62
C ASN A 139 10.83 -5.45 2.47
N LEU A 140 10.57 -6.25 1.43
CA LEU A 140 11.03 -7.64 1.28
C LEU A 140 11.78 -7.86 -0.03
N GLY A 141 13.07 -7.49 -0.05
CA GLY A 141 13.94 -7.57 -1.24
C GLY A 141 13.54 -6.55 -2.31
N SER A 142 13.01 -5.40 -1.89
CA SER A 142 12.29 -4.47 -2.74
C SER A 142 12.54 -3.01 -2.35
N GLN A 143 11.82 -2.07 -2.97
CA GLN A 143 12.06 -0.64 -2.84
C GLN A 143 10.81 0.11 -2.38
N LEU A 144 11.01 0.95 -1.35
CA LEU A 144 10.10 2.03 -0.98
C LEU A 144 10.79 3.36 -1.26
N ASP A 145 10.17 4.17 -2.12
CA ASP A 145 10.57 5.55 -2.37
C ASP A 145 9.59 6.48 -1.64
N ASN A 146 9.97 6.92 -0.43
CA ASN A 146 9.26 7.99 0.27
C ASN A 146 9.78 9.33 -0.24
N ARG A 147 9.10 9.88 -1.24
CA ARG A 147 9.55 11.07 -1.98
C ARG A 147 9.26 12.35 -1.21
N THR A 148 9.79 13.47 -1.69
CA THR A 148 9.46 14.81 -1.17
C THR A 148 7.95 15.03 -1.09
N GLY A 149 7.48 15.55 0.05
CA GLY A 149 6.05 15.67 0.38
C GLY A 149 5.45 14.39 1.01
N GLY A 150 6.09 13.24 0.79
CA GLY A 150 5.71 11.97 1.38
C GLY A 150 5.98 11.89 2.88
N VAL A 151 5.04 11.30 3.61
CA VAL A 151 5.14 11.00 5.04
C VAL A 151 4.93 9.51 5.25
N PHE A 152 5.89 8.85 5.90
CA PHE A 152 5.75 7.49 6.41
C PHE A 152 5.77 7.54 7.94
N THR A 153 4.61 7.35 8.55
CA THR A 153 4.46 7.26 10.01
C THR A 153 4.34 5.79 10.43
N ASN A 154 5.15 5.37 11.40
CA ASN A 154 5.08 4.05 12.00
C ASN A 154 4.85 4.14 13.50
N THR A 155 3.62 3.82 13.93
CA THR A 155 3.26 3.59 15.34
C THR A 155 3.09 2.10 15.65
N GLY A 156 3.14 1.24 14.63
CA GLY A 156 3.14 -0.23 14.74
C GLY A 156 4.53 -0.85 14.54
N SER A 157 4.62 -1.82 13.63
CA SER A 157 5.88 -2.49 13.28
C SER A 157 6.24 -2.28 11.81
N ALA A 158 7.42 -1.74 11.56
CA ALA A 158 7.99 -1.62 10.22
C ALA A 158 9.30 -2.39 10.14
N SER A 159 9.52 -3.08 9.02
CA SER A 159 10.76 -3.82 8.76
C SER A 159 11.26 -3.56 7.34
N ASN A 160 12.54 -3.17 7.22
CA ASN A 160 13.26 -3.13 5.96
C ASN A 160 14.30 -4.25 5.95
N LEU A 161 13.98 -5.36 5.28
CA LEU A 161 14.80 -6.58 5.37
C LEU A 161 16.08 -6.47 4.54
N ALA A 162 16.98 -7.43 4.71
CA ALA A 162 18.17 -7.56 3.88
C ALA A 162 17.81 -7.50 2.37
N ASN A 163 18.68 -6.88 1.58
CA ASN A 163 18.47 -6.61 0.14
C ASN A 163 17.31 -5.66 -0.18
N SER A 164 16.70 -5.02 0.82
CA SER A 164 15.65 -4.03 0.62
C SER A 164 16.19 -2.61 0.81
N THR A 165 15.63 -1.66 0.08
CA THR A 165 16.03 -0.25 0.14
C THR A 165 14.83 0.63 0.44
N ILE A 166 14.99 1.54 1.39
CA ILE A 166 14.10 2.69 1.55
C ILE A 166 14.88 3.93 1.11
N ASN A 167 14.41 4.62 0.07
CA ASN A 167 14.91 5.94 -0.27
C ASN A 167 13.96 6.98 0.28
N ASN A 168 14.49 7.84 1.15
CA ASN A 168 13.71 8.86 1.82
C ASN A 168 14.17 10.25 1.41
N SER A 169 13.33 10.99 0.71
CA SER A 169 13.44 12.45 0.50
C SER A 169 12.24 13.22 1.09
N GLY A 170 11.34 12.50 1.78
CA GLY A 170 10.26 13.03 2.60
C GLY A 170 10.53 12.82 4.09
N SER A 171 9.48 12.55 4.87
CA SER A 171 9.60 12.29 6.31
C SER A 171 9.28 10.85 6.66
N ILE A 172 10.16 10.20 7.44
CA ILE A 172 9.87 8.97 8.17
C ILE A 172 9.78 9.32 9.65
N VAL A 173 8.64 9.06 10.27
CA VAL A 173 8.40 9.23 11.71
C VAL A 173 8.17 7.86 12.32
N ASN A 174 9.16 7.31 13.02
CA ASN A 174 9.02 6.05 13.73
C ASN A 174 8.82 6.29 15.23
N ASP A 175 7.61 6.07 15.72
CA ASP A 175 7.29 6.20 17.14
C ASP A 175 7.33 4.86 17.89
N ARG A 176 7.65 3.77 17.17
CA ARG A 176 7.72 2.42 17.76
C ARG A 176 8.85 1.59 17.15
N LYS A 177 8.54 0.51 16.45
CA LYS A 177 9.52 -0.48 16.02
C LYS A 177 9.77 -0.35 14.52
N LEU A 178 10.93 0.19 14.17
CA LEU A 178 11.50 0.09 12.83
C LEU A 178 12.78 -0.77 12.89
N VAL A 179 12.76 -1.93 12.24
CA VAL A 179 13.94 -2.80 12.09
C VAL A 179 14.50 -2.64 10.69
N ASN A 180 15.77 -2.26 10.59
CA ASN A 180 16.47 -2.13 9.33
C ASN A 180 17.63 -3.13 9.25
N ALA A 181 17.47 -4.16 8.43
CA ALA A 181 18.55 -5.05 8.00
C ALA A 181 19.02 -4.75 6.56
N GLY A 182 18.28 -3.92 5.82
CA GLY A 182 18.63 -3.42 4.51
C GLY A 182 19.32 -2.06 4.57
N VAL A 183 19.02 -1.20 3.59
CA VAL A 183 19.53 0.16 3.48
C VAL A 183 18.40 1.18 3.60
N ILE A 184 18.62 2.23 4.40
CA ILE A 184 17.77 3.44 4.39
C ILE A 184 18.66 4.59 3.92
N ASN A 185 18.40 5.08 2.71
CA ASN A 185 19.06 6.26 2.14
C ASN A 185 18.24 7.49 2.50
N ASN A 186 18.72 8.30 3.44
CA ASN A 186 18.12 9.59 3.75
C ASN A 186 18.71 10.66 2.82
N LEU A 187 18.00 10.92 1.72
CA LEU A 187 18.38 11.83 0.66
C LEU A 187 18.22 13.30 1.09
N CYS A 188 18.69 14.24 0.27
CA CYS A 188 18.52 15.68 0.50
C CYS A 188 17.06 16.06 0.81
N GLY A 189 16.85 16.78 1.91
CA GLY A 189 15.52 17.18 2.38
C GLY A 189 14.74 16.09 3.14
N GLY A 190 15.27 14.87 3.19
CA GLY A 190 14.68 13.76 3.93
C GLY A 190 14.93 13.85 5.44
N THR A 191 13.94 13.45 6.22
CA THR A 191 14.07 13.27 7.68
C THR A 191 13.72 11.85 8.10
N VAL A 192 14.47 11.30 9.06
CA VAL A 192 14.12 10.07 9.77
C VAL A 192 14.17 10.37 11.26
N THR A 193 13.03 10.30 11.93
CA THR A 193 12.91 10.57 13.37
C THR A 193 12.48 9.32 14.13
N GLY A 194 12.98 9.21 15.36
CA GLY A 194 12.72 8.07 16.24
C GLY A 194 13.70 6.90 16.05
N PRO A 195 13.55 5.82 16.82
CA PRO A 195 14.56 4.77 16.88
C PRO A 195 14.60 3.93 15.59
N VAL A 196 15.79 3.55 15.14
CA VAL A 196 15.96 2.54 14.08
C VAL A 196 16.84 1.43 14.65
N ASN A 197 16.32 0.20 14.66
CA ASN A 197 17.05 -0.96 15.14
C ASN A 197 17.79 -1.64 13.98
N GLY A 198 19.09 -1.85 14.10
CA GLY A 198 19.94 -2.44 13.05
C GLY A 198 20.73 -1.37 12.30
N ASN A 199 20.82 -1.52 10.97
CA ASN A 199 21.57 -0.58 10.13
C ASN A 199 20.95 0.82 10.24
N GLN A 200 21.77 1.81 10.57
CA GLN A 200 21.28 3.18 10.73
C GLN A 200 21.02 3.83 9.35
N PRO A 201 20.07 4.77 9.25
CA PRO A 201 19.89 5.57 8.04
C PRO A 201 21.19 6.27 7.64
N VAL A 202 21.52 6.23 6.36
CA VAL A 202 22.69 6.90 5.78
C VAL A 202 22.23 8.19 5.14
N ASN A 203 22.77 9.32 5.57
CA ASN A 203 22.51 10.60 4.91
C ASN A 203 23.27 10.65 3.58
N VAL A 204 22.53 10.67 2.48
CA VAL A 204 23.06 10.76 1.12
C VAL A 204 22.73 12.15 0.60
N CYS A 205 23.41 13.14 1.14
CA CYS A 205 23.39 14.51 0.63
C CYS A 205 24.72 14.77 -0.07
N SER A 206 24.72 14.97 -1.39
CA SER A 206 25.86 15.59 -2.05
C SER A 206 25.86 17.06 -1.66
N ILE A 207 26.80 17.44 -0.79
CA ILE A 207 27.17 18.84 -0.60
C ILE A 207 27.90 19.23 -1.89
N ASN A 208 27.21 19.92 -2.78
CA ASN A 208 27.85 20.64 -3.88
C ASN A 208 28.20 22.05 -3.39
#